data_AF-A0A350P0D9-F1
#
_entry.id   AF-A0A350P0D9-F1
#
_cell.length_a   1.000
_cell.length_b   1.000
_cell.length_c   1.000
_cell.angle_alpha   90.00
_cell.angle_beta   90.00
_cell.angle_gamma   90.00
#
_symmetry.space_group_name_H-M   'P 1'
#
loop_
_entity.id
_entity.type
_entity.pdbx_description
1 polymer ?
#
loop_
_entity_poly.entity_id
_entity_poly.type
_entity_poly.pdbx_seq_one_letter_code
_entity_poly.pdbx_strand_id
1 'polypeptide(L)' 'MFNLFKSNPTKKLRRQYDKLLERAMHAQRNGDIKTYSMLTAESETLYKQIEAIENKDRA' A
#
# COMPACT_ATOMS: atom_id res chain seq x y z
N MET A 1 24.96 9.93 -15.27
CA MET A 1 24.00 10.67 -14.42
C MET A 1 22.68 10.81 -15.19
N PHE A 2 21.51 10.75 -14.54
CA PHE A 2 20.13 10.78 -15.09
C PHE A 2 19.44 9.43 -15.36
N ASN A 3 19.12 8.72 -14.28
CA ASN A 3 18.02 7.73 -14.24
C ASN A 3 16.71 8.33 -13.70
N LEU A 4 16.47 9.64 -13.87
CA LEU A 4 15.30 10.34 -13.29
C LEU A 4 13.94 9.93 -13.89
N PHE A 5 13.92 9.12 -14.95
CA PHE A 5 12.69 8.71 -15.65
C PHE A 5 12.34 7.22 -15.51
N LYS A 6 12.98 6.49 -14.60
CA LYS A 6 12.46 5.16 -14.24
C LYS A 6 11.15 5.34 -13.46
N SER A 7 10.04 5.26 -14.19
CA SER A 7 8.70 5.18 -13.60
C SER A 7 8.69 3.95 -12.70
N ASN A 8 8.61 4.15 -11.39
CA ASN A 8 8.40 3.04 -10.47
C ASN A 8 6.91 2.67 -10.57
N PRO A 9 6.57 1.51 -11.18
CA PRO A 9 5.19 1.15 -11.47
C PRO A 9 4.37 0.94 -10.20
N THR A 10 5.02 0.66 -9.06
CA THR A 10 4.35 0.47 -7.77
C THR A 10 4.20 1.76 -6.97
N LYS A 11 4.78 2.89 -7.39
CA LYS A 11 4.74 4.16 -6.65
C LYS A 11 3.31 4.65 -6.35
N LYS A 12 2.39 4.47 -7.30
CA LYS A 12 0.97 4.85 -7.09
C LYS A 12 0.29 3.94 -6.07
N LEU A 13 0.55 2.64 -6.14
CA LEU A 13 0.01 1.64 -5.24
C LEU A 13 0.56 1.84 -3.81
N ARG A 14 1.86 2.07 -3.66
CA ARG A 14 2.49 2.39 -2.36
C ARG A 14 1.84 3.59 -1.68
N ARG A 15 1.58 4.68 -2.43
CA ARG A 15 0.85 5.84 -1.90
C ARG A 15 -0.58 5.51 -1.45
N GLN A 16 -1.26 4.56 -2.10
CA GLN A 16 -2.60 4.14 -1.69
C GLN A 16 -2.53 3.26 -0.43
N TYR A 17 -1.57 2.34 -0.38
CA TYR A 17 -1.26 1.54 0.80
C TYR A 17 -0.99 2.42 2.03
N ASP A 18 -0.14 3.43 1.91
CA ASP A 18 0.19 4.35 3.01
C ASP A 18 -1.06 5.08 3.55
N LYS A 19 -1.96 5.50 2.64
CA LYS A 19 -3.23 6.13 3.02
C LYS A 19 -4.19 5.17 3.73
N LEU A 20 -4.22 3.90 3.33
CA LEU A 20 -5.02 2.88 4.00
C LEU A 20 -4.50 2.62 5.40
N LEU A 21 -3.18 2.53 5.57
CA LEU A 21 -2.55 2.39 6.88
C LEU A 21 -2.83 3.59 7.78
N GLU A 22 -2.68 4.81 7.28
CA GLU A 22 -2.98 6.03 8.04
C GLU A 22 -4.43 6.03 8.54
N ARG A 23 -5.39 5.70 7.67
CA ARG A 23 -6.81 5.57 8.06
C ARG A 23 -7.03 4.45 9.06
N ALA A 24 -6.36 3.30 8.88
CA ALA A 24 -6.45 2.18 9.79
C ALA A 24 -5.92 2.57 11.19
N MET A 25 -4.82 3.31 11.27
CA MET A 25 -4.28 3.83 12.53
C MET A 25 -5.27 4.76 13.23
N HIS A 26 -5.92 5.66 12.48
CA HIS A 26 -6.97 6.52 13.04
C HIS A 26 -8.17 5.71 13.54
N ALA A 27 -8.64 4.72 12.77
CA ALA A 27 -9.74 3.83 13.18
C ALA A 27 -9.39 3.05 14.45
N GLN A 28 -8.18 2.49 14.51
CA GLN A 28 -7.67 1.78 15.69
C GLN A 28 -7.61 2.69 16.92
N ARG A 29 -7.07 3.90 16.77
CA ARG A 29 -6.97 4.89 17.86
C ARG A 29 -8.34 5.34 18.38
N ASN A 30 -9.33 5.38 17.50
CA ASN A 30 -10.71 5.73 17.85
C ASN A 30 -11.51 4.52 18.38
N GLY A 31 -10.92 3.31 18.41
CA GLY A 31 -11.59 2.09 18.84
C GLY A 31 -12.55 1.48 17.81
N ASP A 32 -12.52 1.94 16.56
CA ASP A 32 -13.33 1.37 15.47
C ASP A 32 -12.64 0.14 14.88
N ILE A 33 -12.77 -0.98 15.59
CA ILE A 33 -12.13 -2.25 15.23
C ILE A 33 -12.63 -2.79 13.89
N LYS A 34 -13.92 -2.61 13.57
CA LYS A 34 -14.49 -3.09 12.31
C LYS A 34 -13.83 -2.38 11.13
N THR A 35 -13.78 -1.06 11.17
CA THR A 35 -13.16 -0.27 10.11
C THR A 35 -11.66 -0.53 10.04
N TYR A 36 -10.98 -0.65 11.19
CA TYR A 36 -9.57 -1.04 11.24
C TYR A 36 -9.33 -2.38 10.51
N SER A 37 -10.05 -3.44 10.87
CA SER A 37 -9.90 -4.76 10.25
C SER A 37 -10.14 -4.72 8.74
N MET A 38 -11.14 -3.96 8.28
CA MET A 38 -11.40 -3.79 6.85
C MET A 38 -10.26 -3.07 6.13
N LEU A 39 -9.79 -1.94 6.67
CA LEU A 39 -8.71 -1.15 6.08
C LEU A 39 -7.38 -1.92 6.06
N THR A 40 -7.10 -2.70 7.11
CA THR A 40 -5.93 -3.58 7.15
C THR A 40 -6.00 -4.66 6.08
N ALA A 41 -7.15 -5.34 5.91
CA ALA A 41 -7.32 -6.35 4.87
C ALA A 41 -7.19 -5.77 3.45
N GLU A 42 -7.70 -4.55 3.23
CA GLU A 42 -7.53 -3.84 1.97
C GLU A 42 -6.05 -3.49 1.72
N SER A 43 -5.34 -3.04 2.77
CA SER A 43 -3.91 -2.73 2.69
C SER A 43 -3.07 -3.96 2.34
N GLU A 44 -3.37 -5.13 2.92
CA GLU A 44 -2.68 -6.39 2.61
C GLU A 44 -2.89 -6.81 1.15
N THR A 45 -4.12 -6.65 0.65
CA THR A 45 -4.43 -6.92 -0.76
C THR A 45 -3.61 -6.04 -1.69
N LEU A 46 -3.48 -4.76 -1.34
CA LEU A 46 -2.70 -3.79 -2.11
C LEU A 46 -1.20 -4.09 -2.03
N TYR A 47 -0.71 -4.53 -0.87
CA TYR A 47 0.67 -4.96 -0.69
C TYR A 47 1.03 -6.17 -1.55
N LYS A 48 0.16 -7.18 -1.63
CA LYS A 48 0.34 -8.34 -2.51
C LYS A 48 0.43 -7.95 -3.99
N GLN A 49 -0.35 -6.96 -4.42
CA GLN A 49 -0.25 -6.43 -5.80
C GLN A 49 1.09 -5.73 -6.04
N ILE A 50 1.57 -4.94 -5.07
CA ILE A 50 2.89 -4.29 -5.14
C ILE A 50 3.98 -5.35 -5.26
N GLU A 51 3.96 -6.37 -4.40
CA GLU A 51 4.94 -7.47 -4.40
C GLU A 51 4.93 -8.23 -5.73
N ALA A 52 3.76 -8.54 -6.28
CA ALA A 52 3.64 -9.22 -7.57
C ALA A 52 4.26 -8.41 -8.72
N ILE A 53 4.07 -7.09 -8.74
CA ILE A 53 4.66 -6.21 -9.77
C ILE A 53 6.18 -6.11 -9.57
N GLU A 54 6.64 -5.91 -8.34
CA GLU A 54 8.08 -5.79 -8.05
C GLU A 54 8.84 -7.08 -8.31
N ASN A 55 8.21 -8.24 -8.06
CA ASN A 55 8.79 -9.54 -8.40
C ASN A 55 8.84 -9.75 -9.92
N LYS A 56 7.83 -9.29 -10.66
CA LYS A 56 7.84 -9.32 -12.13
C LYS A 56 8.90 -8.40 -12.73
N ASP A 57 9.14 -7.23 -12.15
CA ASP A 57 10.16 -6.28 -12.61
C ASP A 57 11.60 -6.74 -12.30
N ARG A 58 11.76 -7.68 -11.36
CA ARG A 58 13.06 -8.26 -10.97
C ARG A 58 13.44 -9.51 -11.77
N ALA A 59 12.50 -10.10 -12.49
CA ALA A 59 12.69 -11.27 -13.36
C ALA A 59 13.10 -10.85 -14.78
#